data_AF-A0A925YD71-F1
#
_entry.id   AF-A0A925YD71-F1
#
_cell.length_a   1.000
_cell.length_b   1.000
_cell.length_c   1.000
_cell.angle_alpha   90.00
_cell.angle_beta   90.00
_cell.angle_gamma   90.00
#
_symmetry.space_group_name_H-M   'P 1'
#
loop_
_entity.id
_entity.type
_entity.pdbx_description
1 polymer ?
#
loop_
_entity_poly.entity_id
_entity_poly.type
_entity_poly.pdbx_seq_one_letter_code
_entity_poly.pdbx_strand_id
1 'polypeptide(L)'
;MMNPPRAIATATWEAVQFAENDPGDPTPSKVPAIRFMFFACKRGGYLSYDTLADKDYEFILDLPPLDQKVSPFPIGHTPTFPHNTIVVRPRLLKGRVSLPFAGAKLLDPIIEVIASGDASVPPKQVKLIIPKSQLDGAEAAGVILSLGWFDPNLERAATVKKCTVSFGGFEGRFTVRDNPAKQIRDMFKKEEDELRKEIAARIAGIKILGMGLDDIPKVPNPFKPGQEIDLGGDLKKLVAQMVDSAIKAFIDALADLIGDKGESEEWLVRIGVNGRWQTRYFPKLQKGAFALAKPVVFEVSLGPDDFLFFSTGGVEFNPVGDMMRAAKARRQIVNPRRGNQPFSWNEIVSATGEDRRDIVFQYALETLNGNSASANPALGLENAVLGIVDPDFSRPGDIPEASNPLRMKDVQPQTVQVRRLARFARVAGEELVLVEDPRLDDYQITALLQIAKQR
;
A
#
# COMPACT_ATOMS: atom_id res chain seq x y z
N MET A 1 -4.77 -14.38 -7.74
CA MET A 1 -4.44 -13.65 -8.99
C MET A 1 -5.71 -12.98 -9.50
N MET A 2 -5.78 -11.65 -9.51
CA MET A 2 -6.93 -10.91 -10.04
C MET A 2 -6.72 -10.77 -11.55
N ASN A 3 -7.64 -11.30 -12.37
CA ASN A 3 -7.54 -11.13 -13.81
C ASN A 3 -7.55 -9.62 -14.13
N PRO A 4 -6.62 -9.13 -14.97
CA PRO A 4 -6.55 -7.72 -15.29
C PRO A 4 -7.86 -7.25 -15.95
N PRO A 5 -8.53 -6.25 -15.37
CA PRO A 5 -9.86 -5.86 -15.82
C PRO A 5 -9.78 -5.21 -17.21
N ARG A 6 -10.75 -5.54 -18.08
CA ARG A 6 -10.94 -4.87 -19.38
C ARG A 6 -11.27 -3.39 -19.23
N ALA A 7 -12.05 -3.07 -18.20
CA ALA A 7 -12.44 -1.73 -17.85
C ALA A 7 -12.47 -1.57 -16.33
N ILE A 8 -12.07 -0.39 -15.87
CA ILE A 8 -12.11 0.02 -14.47
C ILE A 8 -12.91 1.31 -14.37
N ALA A 9 -13.79 1.36 -13.37
CA ALA A 9 -14.54 2.53 -13.01
C ALA A 9 -14.34 2.79 -11.51
N THR A 10 -14.03 4.03 -11.15
CA THR A 10 -13.92 4.44 -9.75
C THR A 10 -14.59 5.79 -9.55
N ALA A 11 -15.13 6.01 -8.36
CA ALA A 11 -15.68 7.30 -7.97
C ALA A 11 -15.06 7.73 -6.64
N THR A 12 -14.74 9.00 -6.53
CA THR A 12 -14.15 9.59 -5.33
C THR A 12 -14.80 10.93 -5.04
N TRP A 13 -15.17 11.16 -3.79
CA TRP A 13 -15.63 12.46 -3.32
C TRP A 13 -14.43 13.39 -3.14
N GLU A 14 -14.49 14.56 -3.78
CA GLU A 14 -13.48 15.60 -3.66
C GLU A 14 -14.08 16.95 -4.10
N ALA A 15 -13.68 18.04 -3.47
CA ALA A 15 -14.02 19.35 -3.97
C ALA A 15 -13.23 19.67 -5.26
N VAL A 16 -13.96 20.12 -6.29
CA VAL A 16 -13.41 20.41 -7.62
C VAL A 16 -13.66 21.87 -7.97
N GLN A 17 -12.72 22.43 -8.71
CA GLN A 17 -12.83 23.77 -9.27
C GLN A 17 -13.62 23.72 -10.58
N PHE A 18 -14.66 24.55 -10.68
CA PHE A 18 -15.41 24.75 -11.93
C PHE A 18 -15.27 26.21 -12.35
N ALA A 19 -14.98 26.45 -13.63
CA ALA A 19 -14.74 27.79 -14.15
C ALA A 19 -15.97 28.70 -14.01
N GLU A 20 -17.17 28.11 -13.98
CA GLU A 20 -18.43 28.81 -13.88
C GLU A 20 -18.68 29.47 -12.52
N ASN A 21 -18.13 28.94 -11.42
CA ASN A 21 -18.42 29.44 -10.08
C ASN A 21 -17.68 30.74 -9.74
N ASP A 22 -16.47 30.92 -10.25
CA ASP A 22 -15.63 32.10 -9.99
C ASP A 22 -14.96 32.56 -11.31
N PRO A 23 -15.73 33.06 -12.29
CA PRO A 23 -15.18 33.45 -13.57
C PRO A 23 -14.23 34.64 -13.41
N GLY A 24 -12.95 34.43 -13.76
CA GLY A 24 -11.91 35.47 -13.73
C GLY A 24 -11.11 35.56 -12.42
N ASP A 25 -11.42 34.74 -11.41
CA ASP A 25 -10.56 34.61 -10.22
C ASP A 25 -9.27 33.84 -10.59
N PRO A 26 -8.07 34.32 -10.24
CA PRO A 26 -6.82 33.57 -10.44
C PRO A 26 -6.70 32.33 -9.54
N THR A 27 -7.49 32.26 -8.46
CA THR A 27 -7.58 31.16 -7.50
C THR A 27 -9.04 30.75 -7.24
N PRO A 28 -9.75 30.23 -8.26
CA PRO A 28 -11.18 29.94 -8.16
C PRO A 28 -11.47 28.93 -7.05
N SER A 29 -12.60 29.12 -6.38
CA SER A 29 -13.02 28.24 -5.30
C SER A 29 -13.34 26.86 -5.83
N LYS A 30 -12.99 25.85 -5.03
CA LYS A 30 -13.50 24.50 -5.21
C LYS A 30 -14.82 24.36 -4.46
N VAL A 31 -15.72 23.58 -5.04
CA VAL A 31 -17.02 23.21 -4.44
C VAL A 31 -17.11 21.69 -4.29
N PRO A 32 -17.91 21.17 -3.34
CA PRO A 32 -18.10 19.73 -3.18
C PRO A 32 -18.58 19.08 -4.49
N ALA A 33 -17.86 18.05 -4.93
CA ALA A 33 -18.09 17.35 -6.18
C ALA A 33 -17.83 15.84 -6.02
N ILE A 34 -18.34 15.07 -6.98
CA ILE A 34 -17.93 13.67 -7.19
C ILE A 34 -17.04 13.62 -8.44
N ARG A 35 -15.91 12.92 -8.33
CA ARG A 35 -15.02 12.66 -9.45
C ARG A 35 -15.09 11.19 -9.82
N PHE A 36 -15.55 10.92 -11.03
CA PHE A 36 -15.66 9.61 -11.63
C PHE A 36 -14.55 9.41 -12.65
N MET A 37 -13.82 8.30 -12.54
CA MET A 37 -12.85 7.86 -13.53
C MET A 37 -13.39 6.61 -14.22
N PHE A 38 -13.38 6.60 -15.54
CA PHE A 38 -13.51 5.38 -16.33
C PHE A 38 -12.31 5.21 -17.23
N PHE A 39 -11.80 3.99 -17.30
CA PHE A 39 -10.76 3.60 -18.22
C PHE A 39 -11.03 2.19 -18.75
N ALA A 40 -10.90 2.00 -20.05
CA ALA A 40 -10.98 0.70 -20.70
C ALA A 40 -9.81 0.54 -21.67
N CYS A 41 -9.22 -0.65 -21.74
CA CYS A 41 -8.16 -0.97 -22.67
C CYS A 41 -8.28 -2.40 -23.21
N LYS A 42 -7.96 -2.60 -24.49
CA LYS A 42 -7.91 -3.94 -25.07
C LYS A 42 -6.82 -4.78 -24.42
N ARG A 43 -5.72 -4.15 -24.02
CA ARG A 43 -4.57 -4.81 -23.38
C ARG A 43 -4.61 -4.60 -21.87
N GLY A 44 -5.43 -5.39 -21.20
CA GLY A 44 -5.45 -5.44 -19.75
C GLY A 44 -4.39 -6.42 -19.26
N GLY A 45 -3.21 -5.95 -18.87
CA GLY A 45 -2.14 -6.81 -18.35
C GLY A 45 -1.73 -7.92 -19.33
N TYR A 46 -1.94 -9.18 -18.93
CA TYR A 46 -1.67 -10.37 -19.76
C TYR A 46 -2.86 -10.81 -20.63
N LEU A 47 -4.01 -10.13 -20.54
CA LEU A 47 -5.18 -10.41 -21.37
C LEU A 47 -5.29 -9.38 -22.50
N SER A 48 -5.64 -9.88 -23.69
CA SER A 48 -5.98 -9.06 -24.85
C SER A 48 -7.44 -9.33 -25.23
N TYR A 49 -8.26 -8.30 -25.22
CA TYR A 49 -9.67 -8.33 -25.58
C TYR A 49 -9.85 -7.89 -27.05
N ASP A 50 -10.70 -8.56 -27.81
CA ASP A 50 -10.90 -8.27 -29.24
C ASP A 50 -11.46 -6.86 -29.48
N THR A 51 -12.36 -6.42 -28.61
CA THR A 51 -13.03 -5.12 -28.70
C THR A 51 -13.23 -4.53 -27.31
N LEU A 52 -13.52 -3.22 -27.23
CA LEU A 52 -14.01 -2.53 -26.02
C LEU A 52 -15.52 -2.25 -26.07
N ALA A 53 -16.13 -2.41 -27.24
CA ALA A 53 -17.44 -1.89 -27.61
C ALA A 53 -18.55 -2.96 -27.65
N ASP A 54 -18.51 -3.98 -26.79
CA ASP A 54 -19.55 -5.02 -26.79
C ASP A 54 -20.92 -4.47 -26.38
N LYS A 55 -20.91 -3.53 -25.43
CA LYS A 55 -22.11 -2.89 -24.87
C LYS A 55 -21.77 -1.52 -24.32
N ASP A 56 -22.81 -0.76 -24.05
CA ASP A 56 -22.69 0.48 -23.29
C ASP A 56 -22.32 0.15 -21.84
N TYR A 57 -21.51 1.01 -21.22
CA TYR A 57 -21.24 0.93 -19.79
C TYR A 57 -22.15 1.92 -19.08
N GLU A 58 -22.93 1.43 -18.12
CA GLU A 58 -23.88 2.24 -17.36
C GLU A 58 -23.50 2.24 -15.88
N PHE A 59 -23.54 3.42 -15.28
CA PHE A 59 -23.24 3.63 -13.86
C PHE A 59 -24.28 4.55 -13.23
N ILE A 60 -24.57 4.33 -11.96
CA ILE A 60 -25.32 5.29 -11.14
C ILE A 60 -24.33 5.95 -10.20
N LEU A 61 -24.30 7.28 -10.23
CA LEU A 61 -23.42 8.08 -9.39
C LEU A 61 -24.26 8.94 -8.47
N ASP A 62 -23.93 8.91 -7.18
CA ASP A 62 -24.46 9.84 -6.21
C ASP A 62 -23.88 11.24 -6.47
N LEU A 63 -24.71 12.26 -6.33
CA LEU A 63 -24.32 13.66 -6.43
C LEU A 63 -24.05 14.24 -5.04
N PRO A 64 -23.20 15.27 -4.93
CA PRO A 64 -23.02 15.98 -3.67
C PRO A 64 -24.37 16.44 -3.12
N PRO A 65 -24.63 16.32 -1.80
CA PRO A 65 -25.90 16.69 -1.23
C PRO A 65 -26.19 18.19 -1.42
N LEU A 66 -27.47 18.50 -1.64
CA LEU A 66 -28.01 19.85 -1.66
C LEU A 66 -29.02 19.98 -0.53
N ASP A 67 -28.71 20.81 0.46
CA ASP A 67 -29.61 21.09 1.59
C ASP A 67 -30.66 22.15 1.25
N GLN A 68 -30.44 22.91 0.17
CA GLN A 68 -31.39 23.89 -0.31
C GLN A 68 -32.62 23.18 -0.90
N LYS A 69 -33.80 23.48 -0.35
CA LYS A 69 -35.07 23.08 -0.97
C LYS A 69 -35.14 23.72 -2.35
N VAL A 70 -35.41 22.91 -3.37
CA VAL A 70 -35.70 23.44 -4.69
C VAL A 70 -37.05 24.13 -4.58
N SER A 71 -37.12 25.43 -4.87
CA SER A 71 -38.40 26.14 -4.85
C SER A 71 -39.40 25.37 -5.72
N PRO A 72 -40.49 24.83 -5.16
CA PRO A 72 -41.48 24.13 -5.95
C PRO A 72 -42.28 25.11 -6.82
N PHE A 73 -42.20 26.41 -6.51
CA PHE A 73 -42.98 27.44 -7.17
C PHE A 73 -42.23 27.99 -8.38
N PRO A 74 -42.85 27.95 -9.56
CA PRO A 74 -42.40 28.71 -10.70
C PRO A 74 -42.37 30.20 -10.37
N ILE A 75 -41.30 30.89 -10.72
CA ILE A 75 -41.35 32.35 -10.82
C ILE A 75 -42.24 32.66 -12.02
N GLY A 76 -43.40 33.32 -11.80
CA GLY A 76 -44.33 33.76 -12.85
C GLY A 76 -45.64 32.99 -12.98
N HIS A 77 -45.95 32.01 -12.12
CA HIS A 77 -47.22 31.28 -12.23
C HIS A 77 -48.43 32.19 -11.92
N THR A 78 -49.22 32.48 -12.95
CA THR A 78 -50.54 33.10 -12.82
C THR A 78 -51.56 32.22 -13.56
N PRO A 79 -52.84 32.18 -13.12
CA PRO A 79 -53.88 31.41 -13.81
C PRO A 79 -54.05 31.79 -15.30
N THR A 80 -53.67 33.02 -15.65
CA THR A 80 -53.77 33.61 -16.99
C THR A 80 -52.64 33.22 -17.93
N PHE A 81 -51.47 32.79 -17.42
CA PHE A 81 -50.31 32.43 -18.25
C PHE A 81 -49.62 31.14 -17.74
N PRO A 82 -50.24 29.96 -17.92
CA PRO A 82 -49.71 28.70 -17.40
C PRO A 82 -48.33 28.33 -17.99
N HIS A 83 -47.98 28.88 -19.16
CA HIS A 83 -46.71 28.61 -19.86
C HIS A 83 -45.54 29.56 -19.47
N ASN A 84 -45.76 30.61 -18.66
CA ASN A 84 -44.69 31.49 -18.14
C ASN A 84 -44.16 30.99 -16.79
N THR A 85 -43.77 29.72 -16.77
CA THR A 85 -43.34 29.00 -15.57
C THR A 85 -41.82 28.81 -15.65
N ILE A 86 -41.04 29.68 -15.00
CA ILE A 86 -39.59 29.45 -14.84
C ILE A 86 -39.39 28.59 -13.59
N VAL A 87 -39.05 27.31 -13.78
CA VAL A 87 -38.59 26.44 -12.69
C VAL A 87 -37.07 26.58 -12.60
N VAL A 88 -36.60 27.30 -11.58
CA VAL A 88 -35.16 27.42 -11.31
C VAL A 88 -34.71 26.12 -10.62
N ARG A 89 -34.09 25.23 -11.40
CA ARG A 89 -33.48 24.01 -10.86
C ARG A 89 -31.99 24.24 -10.56
N PRO A 90 -31.42 23.56 -9.55
CA PRO A 90 -29.99 23.55 -9.35
C PRO A 90 -29.28 23.12 -10.64
N ARG A 91 -28.32 23.94 -11.09
CA ARG A 91 -27.55 23.66 -12.30
C ARG A 91 -26.41 22.72 -11.94
N LEU A 92 -26.41 21.52 -12.52
CA LEU A 92 -25.28 20.60 -12.41
C LEU A 92 -24.15 21.03 -13.35
N LEU A 93 -22.98 21.28 -12.80
CA LEU A 93 -21.74 21.55 -13.53
C LEU A 93 -21.01 20.25 -13.85
N LYS A 94 -20.28 20.27 -14.97
CA LYS A 94 -19.62 19.10 -15.54
C LYS A 94 -18.21 19.50 -15.95
N GLY A 95 -17.21 18.92 -15.30
CA GLY A 95 -15.80 19.07 -15.66
C GLY A 95 -15.31 17.79 -16.30
N ARG A 96 -14.64 17.88 -17.45
CA ARG A 96 -14.11 16.70 -18.14
C ARG A 96 -12.62 16.86 -18.40
N VAL A 97 -11.85 15.85 -18.03
CA VAL A 97 -10.39 15.84 -18.22
C VAL A 97 -9.96 14.50 -18.83
N SER A 98 -8.97 14.55 -19.72
CA SER A 98 -8.31 13.36 -20.25
C SER A 98 -7.48 12.65 -19.20
N LEU A 99 -7.30 11.34 -19.36
CA LEU A 99 -6.39 10.57 -18.51
C LEU A 99 -4.94 10.99 -18.82
N PRO A 100 -4.20 11.54 -17.85
CA PRO A 100 -2.94 12.25 -18.11
C PRO A 100 -1.79 11.38 -18.66
N PHE A 101 -1.91 10.05 -18.64
CA PHE A 101 -0.79 9.13 -18.91
C PHE A 101 -1.13 7.96 -19.83
N ALA A 102 -2.30 7.94 -20.49
CA ALA A 102 -2.80 6.71 -21.11
C ALA A 102 -2.87 6.70 -22.65
N GLY A 103 -2.61 7.83 -23.34
CA GLY A 103 -2.86 7.94 -24.78
C GLY A 103 -4.28 7.55 -25.20
N ALA A 104 -5.19 7.50 -24.23
CA ALA A 104 -6.51 6.93 -24.35
C ALA A 104 -7.42 7.93 -25.05
N LYS A 105 -8.29 7.41 -25.92
CA LYS A 105 -9.36 8.22 -26.54
C LYS A 105 -10.21 8.83 -25.43
N LEU A 106 -10.29 10.16 -25.41
CA LEU A 106 -11.14 10.88 -24.46
C LEU A 106 -12.61 10.58 -24.78
N LEU A 107 -13.35 10.12 -23.78
CA LEU A 107 -14.78 9.82 -23.88
C LEU A 107 -15.63 11.04 -23.54
N ASP A 108 -16.87 11.06 -24.02
CA ASP A 108 -17.91 12.04 -23.73
C ASP A 108 -19.17 11.33 -23.21
N PRO A 109 -19.20 10.94 -21.93
CA PRO A 109 -20.32 10.20 -21.37
C PRO A 109 -21.65 10.96 -21.45
N ILE A 110 -22.73 10.24 -21.68
CA ILE A 110 -24.10 10.78 -21.56
C ILE A 110 -24.44 10.81 -20.07
N ILE A 111 -24.90 11.97 -19.58
CA ILE A 111 -25.23 12.19 -18.17
C ILE A 111 -26.72 12.54 -18.07
N GLU A 112 -27.49 11.64 -17.49
CA GLU A 112 -28.93 11.78 -17.27
C GLU A 112 -29.20 11.99 -15.78
N VAL A 113 -29.81 13.11 -15.43
CA VAL A 113 -30.16 13.39 -14.04
C VAL A 113 -31.38 12.57 -13.65
N ILE A 114 -31.27 11.77 -12.58
CA ILE A 114 -32.37 10.99 -12.05
C ILE A 114 -33.22 11.91 -11.19
N ALA A 115 -34.42 12.25 -11.68
CA ALA A 115 -35.35 13.10 -10.94
C ALA A 115 -35.78 12.44 -9.63
N SER A 116 -35.92 13.24 -8.58
CA SER A 116 -36.60 12.83 -7.36
C SER A 116 -38.09 12.61 -7.65
N GLY A 117 -38.71 11.65 -6.97
CA GLY A 117 -40.17 11.48 -7.00
C GLY A 117 -40.93 12.69 -6.45
N ASP A 118 -40.26 13.53 -5.65
CA ASP A 118 -40.73 14.83 -5.17
C ASP A 118 -39.97 15.96 -5.87
N ALA A 119 -40.68 16.83 -6.59
CA ALA A 119 -40.12 17.95 -7.35
C ALA A 119 -39.49 19.05 -6.47
N SER A 120 -39.78 19.08 -5.17
CA SER A 120 -39.16 20.01 -4.21
C SER A 120 -37.80 19.53 -3.68
N VAL A 121 -37.47 18.26 -3.93
CA VAL A 121 -36.23 17.63 -3.49
C VAL A 121 -35.22 17.65 -4.65
N PRO A 122 -33.99 18.12 -4.42
CA PRO A 122 -32.98 18.14 -5.46
C PRO A 122 -32.61 16.71 -5.90
N PRO A 123 -32.21 16.52 -7.17
CA PRO A 123 -31.72 15.23 -7.65
C PRO A 123 -30.53 14.75 -6.81
N LYS A 124 -30.55 13.48 -6.42
CA LYS A 124 -29.46 12.87 -5.63
C LYS A 124 -28.50 12.05 -6.46
N GLN A 125 -28.90 11.66 -7.68
CA GLN A 125 -28.18 10.71 -8.49
C GLN A 125 -28.22 11.08 -9.98
N VAL A 126 -27.22 10.61 -10.71
CA VAL A 126 -27.22 10.62 -12.18
C VAL A 126 -27.00 9.22 -12.71
N LYS A 127 -27.59 8.91 -13.86
CA LYS A 127 -27.20 7.79 -14.71
C LYS A 127 -26.14 8.29 -15.67
N LEU A 128 -24.98 7.63 -15.65
CA LEU A 128 -23.87 7.86 -16.54
C LEU A 128 -23.82 6.72 -17.56
N ILE A 129 -23.78 7.06 -18.84
CA ILE A 129 -23.69 6.08 -19.93
C ILE A 129 -22.45 6.38 -20.75
N ILE A 130 -21.60 5.38 -20.95
CA ILE A 130 -20.49 5.41 -21.90
C ILE A 130 -20.91 4.61 -23.13
N PRO A 131 -21.25 5.28 -24.24
CA PRO A 131 -21.73 4.60 -25.42
C PRO A 131 -20.63 3.75 -26.04
N LYS A 132 -20.97 2.53 -26.46
CA LYS A 132 -20.06 1.63 -27.17
C LYS A 132 -19.51 2.25 -28.46
N SER A 133 -20.28 3.13 -29.11
CA SER A 133 -19.83 3.87 -30.30
C SER A 133 -18.60 4.74 -30.03
N GLN A 134 -18.39 5.17 -28.79
CA GLN A 134 -17.20 5.92 -28.41
C GLN A 134 -15.99 5.03 -28.13
N LEU A 135 -16.22 3.74 -27.87
CA LEU A 135 -15.19 2.73 -27.62
C LEU A 135 -14.79 1.96 -28.89
N ASP A 136 -15.60 2.05 -29.95
CA ASP A 136 -15.35 1.33 -31.19
C ASP A 136 -14.02 1.76 -31.83
N GLY A 137 -13.26 0.75 -32.29
CA GLY A 137 -11.91 0.92 -32.84
C GLY A 137 -10.83 1.42 -31.86
N ALA A 138 -11.15 1.73 -30.60
CA ALA A 138 -10.17 2.24 -29.65
C ALA A 138 -9.36 1.11 -29.01
N GLU A 139 -8.03 1.27 -28.97
CA GLU A 139 -7.14 0.38 -28.20
C GLU A 139 -7.21 0.67 -26.69
N ALA A 140 -7.40 1.94 -26.34
CA ALA A 140 -7.68 2.40 -24.99
C ALA A 140 -8.56 3.66 -25.03
N ALA A 141 -9.47 3.79 -24.07
CA ALA A 141 -10.36 4.93 -23.95
C ALA A 141 -10.66 5.23 -22.48
N GLY A 142 -10.89 6.49 -22.14
CA GLY A 142 -11.20 6.85 -20.77
C GLY A 142 -11.54 8.32 -20.56
N VAL A 143 -11.96 8.64 -19.35
CA VAL A 143 -12.38 9.97 -18.94
C VAL A 143 -12.31 10.12 -17.43
N ILE A 144 -11.90 11.31 -16.98
CA ILE A 144 -12.16 11.79 -15.62
C ILE A 144 -13.28 12.83 -15.72
N LEU A 145 -14.43 12.51 -15.13
CA LEU A 145 -15.62 13.35 -15.07
C LEU A 145 -15.82 13.85 -13.64
N SER A 146 -15.91 15.17 -13.47
CA SER A 146 -16.26 15.80 -12.21
C SER A 146 -17.68 16.37 -12.30
N LEU A 147 -18.53 16.05 -11.32
CA LEU A 147 -19.90 16.55 -11.22
C LEU A 147 -20.08 17.29 -9.90
N GLY A 148 -20.53 18.53 -9.97
CA GLY A 148 -20.76 19.38 -8.80
C GLY A 148 -21.86 20.39 -9.09
N TRP A 149 -22.43 20.98 -8.04
CA TRP A 149 -23.49 21.97 -8.21
C TRP A 149 -22.93 23.36 -8.43
N PHE A 150 -23.59 24.12 -9.30
CA PHE A 150 -23.33 25.54 -9.47
C PHE A 150 -23.60 26.28 -8.14
N ASP A 151 -22.65 27.11 -7.73
CA ASP A 151 -22.62 27.75 -6.42
C ASP A 151 -22.31 29.25 -6.58
N PRO A 152 -23.27 30.04 -7.10
CA PRO A 152 -23.02 31.45 -7.44
C PRO A 152 -22.73 32.33 -6.22
N ASN A 153 -23.22 31.94 -5.04
CA ASN A 153 -23.00 32.66 -3.79
C ASN A 153 -21.78 32.14 -3.02
N LEU A 154 -21.12 31.09 -3.52
CA LEU A 154 -19.94 30.46 -2.91
C LEU A 154 -20.19 29.94 -1.49
N GLU A 155 -21.46 29.66 -1.16
CA GLU A 155 -21.89 29.15 0.14
C GLU A 155 -21.36 27.73 0.34
N ARG A 156 -21.40 26.89 -0.71
CA ARG A 156 -20.88 25.52 -0.64
C ARG A 156 -19.36 25.52 -0.70
N ALA A 157 -18.76 26.39 -1.51
CA ALA A 157 -17.31 26.62 -1.53
C ALA A 157 -16.75 26.96 -0.14
N ALA A 158 -17.47 27.77 0.65
CA ALA A 158 -17.05 28.15 2.00
C ALA A 158 -17.03 26.97 2.99
N THR A 159 -17.78 25.89 2.71
CA THR A 159 -17.76 24.66 3.54
C THR A 159 -16.57 23.74 3.24
N VAL A 160 -15.86 23.97 2.13
CA VAL A 160 -14.72 23.14 1.71
C VAL A 160 -13.51 23.40 2.60
N LYS A 161 -12.86 22.32 3.01
CA LYS A 161 -11.62 22.33 3.79
C LYS A 161 -10.46 21.91 2.89
N LYS A 162 -9.36 22.68 2.93
CA LYS A 162 -8.07 22.29 2.35
C LYS A 162 -7.32 21.44 3.37
N CYS A 163 -7.05 20.20 3.01
CA CYS A 163 -6.30 19.26 3.83
C CYS A 163 -4.92 19.05 3.19
N THR A 164 -3.87 19.44 3.91
CA THR A 164 -2.48 19.18 3.52
C THR A 164 -1.92 18.14 4.48
N VAL A 165 -1.48 17.01 3.94
CA VAL A 165 -0.86 15.91 4.69
C VAL A 165 0.59 15.82 4.28
N SER A 166 1.50 16.07 5.22
CA SER A 166 2.95 15.98 5.00
C SER A 166 3.52 14.84 5.82
N PHE A 167 3.97 13.78 5.15
CA PHE A 167 4.59 12.63 5.80
C PHE A 167 6.07 12.92 6.01
N GLY A 168 6.48 13.01 7.28
CA GLY A 168 7.82 13.45 7.68
C GLY A 168 8.77 12.31 8.06
N GLY A 169 8.25 11.12 8.36
CA GLY A 169 9.08 10.00 8.80
C GLY A 169 8.31 8.75 9.19
N PHE A 170 9.07 7.72 9.47
CA PHE A 170 8.64 6.40 9.92
C PHE A 170 9.43 6.02 11.17
N GLU A 171 8.84 5.28 12.08
CA GLU A 171 9.54 4.65 13.20
C GLU A 171 9.10 3.20 13.26
N GLY A 172 10.02 2.25 13.39
CA GLY A 172 9.59 0.86 13.54
C GLY A 172 10.69 -0.14 13.80
N ARG A 173 10.25 -1.37 14.03
CA ARG A 173 11.11 -2.53 14.27
C ARG A 173 11.48 -3.16 12.93
N PHE A 174 12.59 -2.71 12.34
CA PHE A 174 13.25 -3.46 11.27
C PHE A 174 14.03 -4.59 11.93
N THR A 175 13.37 -5.72 12.14
CA THR A 175 13.98 -6.90 12.75
C THR A 175 14.57 -7.75 11.63
N VAL A 176 15.84 -7.48 11.33
CA VAL A 176 16.55 -8.12 10.21
C VAL A 176 16.60 -9.63 10.43
N ARG A 177 15.81 -10.37 9.66
CA ARG A 177 15.77 -11.85 9.73
C ARG A 177 17.05 -12.48 9.20
N ASP A 178 17.81 -11.72 8.41
CA ASP A 178 18.99 -12.12 7.66
C ASP A 178 20.21 -11.28 8.03
N ASN A 179 20.38 -11.00 9.33
CA ASN A 179 21.64 -10.48 9.83
C ASN A 179 22.76 -11.47 9.41
N PRO A 180 23.88 -11.00 8.82
CA PRO A 180 25.01 -11.86 8.44
C PRO A 180 25.44 -12.83 9.55
N ALA A 181 25.42 -12.42 10.82
CA ALA A 181 25.67 -13.25 11.99
C ALA A 181 24.69 -14.43 12.11
N LYS A 182 23.40 -14.22 11.82
CA LYS A 182 22.42 -15.31 11.83
C LYS A 182 22.63 -16.23 10.63
N GLN A 183 22.90 -15.71 9.44
CA GLN A 183 23.21 -16.54 8.26
C GLN A 183 24.48 -17.38 8.48
N ILE A 184 25.53 -16.76 9.00
CA ILE A 184 26.79 -17.42 9.40
C ILE A 184 26.47 -18.49 10.44
N ARG A 185 25.74 -18.15 11.50
CA ARG A 185 25.36 -19.11 12.54
C ARG A 185 24.54 -20.28 11.99
N ASP A 186 23.62 -20.03 11.06
CA ASP A 186 22.82 -21.08 10.41
C ASP A 186 23.68 -21.94 9.47
N MET A 187 24.62 -21.36 8.74
CA MET A 187 25.59 -22.11 7.91
C MET A 187 26.52 -22.98 8.75
N PHE A 188 27.00 -22.44 9.87
CA PHE A 188 27.91 -23.12 10.80
C PHE A 188 27.16 -23.91 11.87
N LYS A 189 25.84 -24.05 11.80
CA LYS A 189 25.06 -24.63 12.90
C LYS A 189 25.47 -26.05 13.21
N LYS A 190 25.78 -26.83 12.18
CA LYS A 190 26.26 -28.19 12.32
C LYS A 190 27.63 -28.22 12.98
N GLU A 191 28.56 -27.40 12.52
CA GLU A 191 29.90 -27.26 13.07
C GLU A 191 29.87 -26.72 14.51
N GLU A 192 28.96 -25.78 14.81
CA GLU A 192 28.68 -25.25 16.14
C GLU A 192 28.21 -26.38 17.06
N ASP A 193 27.21 -27.16 16.63
CA ASP A 193 26.67 -28.29 17.40
C ASP A 193 27.73 -29.40 17.60
N GLU A 194 28.56 -29.67 16.60
CA GLU A 194 29.67 -30.63 16.68
C GLU A 194 30.76 -30.15 17.65
N LEU A 195 31.16 -28.87 17.56
CA LEU A 195 32.14 -28.26 18.47
C LEU A 195 31.62 -28.26 19.92
N ARG A 196 30.34 -27.93 20.12
CA ARG A 196 29.67 -28.01 21.43
C ARG A 196 29.72 -29.43 22.00
N LYS A 197 29.44 -30.44 21.17
CA LYS A 197 29.51 -31.86 21.57
C LYS A 197 30.94 -32.29 21.89
N GLU A 198 31.92 -31.90 21.09
CA GLU A 198 33.33 -32.25 21.34
C GLU A 198 33.83 -31.62 22.65
N ILE A 199 33.51 -30.34 22.88
CA ILE A 199 33.89 -29.66 24.11
C ILE A 199 33.19 -30.30 25.31
N ALA A 200 31.90 -30.60 25.23
CA ALA A 200 31.18 -31.30 26.29
C ALA A 200 31.80 -32.68 26.60
N ALA A 201 32.20 -33.44 25.58
CA ALA A 201 32.86 -34.73 25.75
C ALA A 201 34.24 -34.58 26.42
N ARG A 202 35.03 -33.58 26.03
CA ARG A 202 36.33 -33.30 26.66
C ARG A 202 36.17 -32.88 28.12
N ILE A 203 35.18 -32.05 28.43
CA ILE A 203 34.85 -31.64 29.80
C ILE A 203 34.45 -32.85 30.65
N ALA A 204 33.59 -33.72 30.13
CA ALA A 204 33.19 -34.95 30.83
C ALA A 204 34.38 -35.87 31.15
N GLY A 205 35.44 -35.82 30.32
CA GLY A 205 36.68 -36.55 30.55
C GLY A 205 37.65 -35.91 31.56
N ILE A 206 37.41 -34.67 32.00
CA ILE A 206 38.27 -33.99 32.99
C ILE A 206 38.12 -34.70 34.33
N LYS A 207 39.27 -35.14 34.88
CA LYS A 207 39.35 -35.69 36.22
C LYS A 207 39.98 -34.68 37.16
N ILE A 208 39.30 -34.37 38.25
CA ILE A 208 39.84 -33.55 39.34
C ILE A 208 40.12 -34.49 40.51
N LEU A 209 41.37 -34.58 40.93
CA LEU A 209 41.80 -35.51 41.99
C LEU A 209 41.42 -36.98 41.70
N GLY A 210 41.39 -37.38 40.42
CA GLY A 210 41.04 -38.72 39.99
C GLY A 210 39.52 -38.99 39.84
N MET A 211 38.67 -38.06 40.26
CA MET A 211 37.20 -38.15 40.14
C MET A 211 36.72 -37.47 38.87
N GLY A 212 35.73 -38.05 38.18
CA GLY A 212 35.03 -37.36 37.10
C GLY A 212 34.20 -36.20 37.64
N LEU A 213 33.84 -35.23 36.79
CA LEU A 213 33.04 -34.07 37.22
C LEU A 213 31.66 -34.45 37.79
N ASP A 214 31.08 -35.57 37.36
CA ASP A 214 29.83 -36.11 37.91
C ASP A 214 30.02 -36.82 39.26
N ASP A 215 31.25 -37.21 39.57
CA ASP A 215 31.61 -37.94 40.79
C ASP A 215 32.07 -37.00 41.92
N ILE A 216 32.16 -35.69 41.65
CA ILE A 216 32.52 -34.70 42.67
C ILE A 216 31.35 -34.59 43.67
N PRO A 217 31.56 -34.95 44.95
CA PRO A 217 30.50 -34.91 45.93
C PRO A 217 30.07 -33.47 46.20
N LYS A 218 28.75 -33.28 46.36
CA LYS A 218 28.20 -32.02 46.84
C LYS A 218 28.67 -31.77 48.27
N VAL A 219 29.14 -30.56 48.55
CA VAL A 219 29.68 -30.20 49.87
C VAL A 219 28.80 -29.15 50.55
N PRO A 220 28.60 -29.21 51.88
CA PRO A 220 27.85 -28.18 52.60
C PRO A 220 28.46 -26.79 52.38
N ASN A 221 27.63 -25.80 52.11
CA ASN A 221 28.07 -24.43 51.88
C ASN A 221 28.48 -23.77 53.22
N PRO A 222 29.76 -23.45 53.43
CA PRO A 222 30.24 -22.91 54.70
C PRO A 222 29.74 -21.48 54.97
N PHE A 223 29.22 -20.79 53.95
CA PHE A 223 28.72 -19.41 54.04
C PHE A 223 27.19 -19.33 54.10
N LYS A 224 26.47 -20.43 53.85
CA LYS A 224 25.00 -20.49 53.84
C LYS A 224 24.52 -21.81 54.45
N PRO A 225 24.22 -21.85 55.76
CA PRO A 225 23.75 -23.05 56.44
C PRO A 225 22.50 -23.63 55.75
N GLY A 226 22.53 -24.92 55.43
CA GLY A 226 21.42 -25.63 54.75
C GLY A 226 21.49 -25.62 53.22
N GLN A 227 22.49 -25.01 52.60
CA GLN A 227 22.75 -25.15 51.16
C GLN A 227 23.95 -26.08 50.89
N GLU A 228 23.92 -26.79 49.78
CA GLU A 228 25.05 -27.56 49.25
C GLU A 228 25.66 -26.83 48.04
N ILE A 229 26.96 -27.01 47.84
CA ILE A 229 27.72 -26.55 46.69
C ILE A 229 27.94 -27.75 45.78
N ASP A 230 27.45 -27.65 44.55
CA ASP A 230 27.66 -28.64 43.48
C ASP A 230 28.84 -28.19 42.60
N LEU A 231 30.05 -28.37 43.11
CA LEU A 231 31.29 -27.97 42.42
C LEU A 231 31.41 -28.58 41.02
N GLY A 232 30.98 -29.84 40.86
CA GLY A 232 30.97 -30.52 39.56
C GLY A 232 29.98 -29.90 38.58
N GLY A 233 28.74 -29.67 39.02
CA GLY A 233 27.69 -29.03 38.23
C GLY A 233 27.99 -27.56 37.90
N ASP A 234 28.55 -26.81 38.85
CA ASP A 234 28.89 -25.40 38.67
C ASP A 234 30.09 -25.23 37.73
N LEU A 235 31.09 -26.10 37.80
CA LEU A 235 32.22 -26.08 36.85
C LEU A 235 31.74 -26.42 35.43
N LYS A 236 30.85 -27.42 35.27
CA LYS A 236 30.24 -27.73 33.96
C LYS A 236 29.49 -26.53 33.38
N LYS A 237 28.69 -25.84 34.20
CA LYS A 237 27.98 -24.61 33.77
C LYS A 237 28.94 -23.50 33.37
N LEU A 238 29.99 -23.27 34.16
CA LEU A 238 30.99 -22.23 33.87
C LEU A 238 31.67 -22.48 32.52
N VAL A 239 32.10 -23.72 32.26
CA VAL A 239 32.74 -24.04 30.99
C VAL A 239 31.74 -23.93 29.84
N ALA A 240 30.50 -24.40 29.99
CA ALA A 240 29.46 -24.22 28.97
C ALA A 240 29.23 -22.73 28.63
N GLN A 241 29.15 -21.86 29.65
CA GLN A 241 29.00 -20.41 29.46
C GLN A 241 30.22 -19.77 28.77
N MET A 242 31.44 -20.20 29.11
CA MET A 242 32.65 -19.73 28.44
C MET A 242 32.66 -20.10 26.95
N VAL A 243 32.26 -21.33 26.63
CA VAL A 243 32.17 -21.84 25.26
C VAL A 243 31.11 -21.09 24.47
N ASP A 244 29.92 -20.91 25.06
CA ASP A 244 28.85 -20.10 24.48
C ASP A 244 29.30 -18.68 24.16
N SER A 245 30.01 -18.05 25.11
CA SER A 245 30.51 -16.70 24.95
C SER A 245 31.60 -16.61 23.87
N ALA A 246 32.49 -17.60 23.79
CA ALA A 246 33.54 -17.66 22.77
C ALA A 246 32.97 -17.90 21.37
N ILE A 247 32.05 -18.85 21.21
CA ILE A 247 31.35 -19.12 19.95
C ILE A 247 30.59 -17.87 19.49
N LYS A 248 29.85 -17.23 20.42
CA LYS A 248 29.12 -16.00 20.13
C LYS A 248 30.08 -14.88 19.68
N ALA A 249 31.16 -14.63 20.42
CA ALA A 249 32.13 -13.60 20.07
C ALA A 249 32.80 -13.86 18.71
N PHE A 250 33.07 -15.13 18.39
CA PHE A 250 33.59 -15.51 17.07
C PHE A 250 32.58 -15.25 15.95
N ILE A 251 31.33 -15.67 16.11
CA ILE A 251 30.26 -15.43 15.12
C ILE A 251 30.04 -13.93 14.93
N ASP A 252 29.99 -13.16 16.02
CA ASP A 252 29.81 -11.71 15.99
C ASP A 252 31.00 -11.04 15.26
N ALA A 253 32.25 -11.47 15.52
CA ALA A 253 33.43 -10.96 14.82
C ALA A 253 33.47 -11.37 13.33
N LEU A 254 33.00 -12.56 12.98
CA LEU A 254 32.89 -12.99 11.58
C LEU A 254 31.82 -12.19 10.84
N ALA A 255 30.69 -11.94 11.49
CA ALA A 255 29.63 -11.08 10.97
C ALA A 255 30.13 -9.65 10.74
N ASP A 256 30.89 -9.10 11.69
CA ASP A 256 31.56 -7.79 11.58
C ASP A 256 32.54 -7.72 10.40
N LEU A 257 33.17 -8.85 10.05
CA LEU A 257 34.13 -8.93 8.94
C LEU A 257 33.42 -9.01 7.58
N ILE A 258 32.26 -9.66 7.53
CA ILE A 258 31.55 -10.00 6.29
C ILE A 258 30.49 -8.94 5.92
N GLY A 259 30.03 -8.14 6.87
CA GLY A 259 28.97 -7.16 6.63
C GLY A 259 29.10 -5.87 7.44
N ASP A 260 28.44 -4.84 6.93
CA ASP A 260 28.27 -3.56 7.62
C ASP A 260 27.41 -3.79 8.89
N LYS A 261 27.83 -3.27 10.05
CA LYS A 261 27.07 -3.36 11.33
C LYS A 261 25.68 -2.72 11.25
N GLY A 262 25.45 -1.92 10.21
CA GLY A 262 24.15 -1.37 9.90
C GLY A 262 23.22 -2.48 9.44
N GLU A 263 22.39 -2.96 10.36
CA GLU A 263 21.12 -3.64 10.05
C GLU A 263 20.24 -2.67 9.24
N SER A 264 20.45 -2.64 7.92
CA SER A 264 19.68 -1.81 7.00
C SER A 264 18.97 -2.68 5.99
N GLU A 265 17.66 -2.53 5.88
CA GLU A 265 16.84 -3.20 4.88
C GLU A 265 16.52 -2.26 3.72
N GLU A 266 16.34 -2.84 2.55
CA GLU A 266 15.81 -2.15 1.38
C GLU A 266 14.29 -2.21 1.43
N TRP A 267 13.59 -1.07 1.31
CA TRP A 267 12.14 -1.00 1.43
C TRP A 267 11.51 -0.20 0.30
N LEU A 268 10.44 -0.73 -0.28
CA LEU A 268 9.55 0.00 -1.17
C LEU A 268 8.26 0.35 -0.42
N VAL A 269 8.14 1.61 0.00
CA VAL A 269 6.97 2.10 0.75
C VAL A 269 6.06 2.91 -0.14
N ARG A 270 4.77 2.68 -0.02
CA ARG A 270 3.67 3.41 -0.65
C ARG A 270 2.91 4.17 0.41
N ILE A 271 2.66 5.43 0.18
CA ILE A 271 1.84 6.28 1.05
C ILE A 271 0.71 6.83 0.20
N GLY A 272 -0.50 6.85 0.73
CA GLY A 272 -1.64 7.40 0.03
C GLY A 272 -2.61 8.19 0.90
N VAL A 273 -3.23 9.18 0.28
CA VAL A 273 -4.28 10.01 0.86
C VAL A 273 -5.43 10.10 -0.15
N ASN A 274 -6.64 9.71 0.25
CA ASN A 274 -7.84 9.67 -0.61
C ASN A 274 -7.58 9.03 -1.99
N GLY A 275 -6.89 7.87 -2.01
CA GLY A 275 -6.59 7.12 -3.23
C GLY A 275 -5.46 7.70 -4.11
N ARG A 276 -4.82 8.79 -3.70
CA ARG A 276 -3.61 9.31 -4.35
C ARG A 276 -2.41 8.67 -3.71
N TRP A 277 -1.54 8.03 -4.49
CA TRP A 277 -0.41 7.28 -3.99
C TRP A 277 0.92 7.88 -4.43
N GLN A 278 1.91 7.83 -3.54
CA GLN A 278 3.31 8.03 -3.88
C GLN A 278 4.13 6.86 -3.35
N THR A 279 5.07 6.39 -4.17
CA THR A 279 5.99 5.31 -3.83
C THR A 279 7.38 5.89 -3.58
N ARG A 280 8.04 5.42 -2.52
CA ARG A 280 9.42 5.76 -2.17
C ARG A 280 10.21 4.49 -1.94
N TYR A 281 11.37 4.43 -2.57
CA TYR A 281 12.36 3.39 -2.33
C TYR A 281 13.38 3.88 -1.31
N PHE A 282 13.62 3.07 -0.29
CA PHE A 282 14.58 3.31 0.77
C PHE A 282 15.65 2.22 0.71
N PRO A 283 16.83 2.51 0.15
CA PRO A 283 17.86 1.49 -0.04
C PRO A 283 18.56 1.07 1.26
N LYS A 284 18.41 1.86 2.33
CA LYS A 284 19.04 1.59 3.62
C LYS A 284 18.17 2.15 4.73
N LEU A 285 17.31 1.33 5.28
CA LEU A 285 16.44 1.73 6.37
C LEU A 285 16.81 0.96 7.63
N GLN A 286 17.27 1.71 8.63
CA GLN A 286 17.80 1.19 9.89
C GLN A 286 16.69 1.06 10.94
N LYS A 287 16.93 0.22 11.95
CA LYS A 287 16.06 0.12 13.13
C LYS A 287 15.89 1.48 13.82
N GLY A 288 14.64 1.82 14.18
CA GLY A 288 14.30 3.03 14.92
C GLY A 288 13.63 4.10 14.07
N ALA A 289 13.72 5.36 14.52
CA ALA A 289 13.09 6.50 13.86
C ALA A 289 13.91 6.93 12.63
N PHE A 290 13.20 7.12 11.51
CA PHE A 290 13.74 7.52 10.22
C PHE A 290 12.97 8.72 9.69
N ALA A 291 13.69 9.83 9.45
CA ALA A 291 13.11 11.04 8.87
C ALA A 291 13.25 11.05 7.35
N LEU A 292 12.18 11.47 6.66
CA LEU A 292 12.21 11.69 5.23
C LEU A 292 12.89 13.03 4.92
N ALA A 293 14.02 12.97 4.22
CA ALA A 293 14.72 14.17 3.76
C ALA A 293 13.83 15.09 2.90
N LYS A 294 12.88 14.51 2.16
CA LYS A 294 11.86 15.23 1.40
C LYS A 294 10.49 14.67 1.76
N PRO A 295 9.74 15.36 2.63
CA PRO A 295 8.41 14.93 3.03
C PRO A 295 7.50 14.69 1.83
N VAL A 296 6.70 13.64 1.90
CA VAL A 296 5.67 13.37 0.88
C VAL A 296 4.46 14.22 1.24
N VAL A 297 4.08 15.14 0.35
CA VAL A 297 2.96 16.06 0.58
C VAL A 297 1.80 15.72 -0.33
N PHE A 298 0.60 15.60 0.27
CA PHE A 298 -0.66 15.50 -0.44
C PHE A 298 -1.53 16.70 -0.08
N GLU A 299 -2.10 17.35 -1.10
CA GLU A 299 -3.11 18.38 -0.92
C GLU A 299 -4.43 17.91 -1.48
N VAL A 300 -5.46 17.76 -0.64
CA VAL A 300 -6.82 17.40 -1.04
C VAL A 300 -7.80 18.45 -0.54
N SER A 301 -8.84 18.72 -1.31
CA SER A 301 -9.91 19.64 -0.92
C SER A 301 -11.17 18.82 -0.73
N LEU A 302 -11.78 18.91 0.45
CA LEU A 302 -12.86 18.02 0.85
C LEU A 302 -14.05 18.82 1.36
N GLY A 303 -15.26 18.45 0.93
CA GLY A 303 -16.52 18.95 1.46
C GLY A 303 -16.82 18.40 2.86
N PRO A 304 -17.88 18.88 3.52
CA PRO A 304 -18.25 18.44 4.87
C PRO A 304 -18.60 16.95 4.94
N ASP A 305 -19.31 16.41 3.97
CA ASP A 305 -19.72 14.99 3.99
C ASP A 305 -18.64 14.03 3.50
N ASP A 306 -17.47 14.56 3.13
CA ASP A 306 -16.36 13.75 2.65
C ASP A 306 -15.56 13.15 3.81
N PHE A 307 -14.76 12.15 3.46
CA PHE A 307 -13.85 11.49 4.38
C PHE A 307 -12.40 11.73 3.96
N LEU A 308 -11.53 12.01 4.92
CA LEU A 308 -10.09 12.00 4.71
C LEU A 308 -9.54 10.62 5.12
N PHE A 309 -9.01 9.89 4.14
CA PHE A 309 -8.43 8.57 4.28
C PHE A 309 -6.92 8.63 4.24
N PHE A 310 -6.28 7.91 5.16
CA PHE A 310 -4.86 7.62 5.12
C PHE A 310 -4.68 6.16 4.75
N SER A 311 -3.72 5.90 3.88
CA SER A 311 -3.31 4.55 3.55
C SER A 311 -1.81 4.52 3.40
N THR A 312 -1.23 3.39 3.72
CA THR A 312 0.18 3.13 3.48
C THR A 312 0.30 1.66 3.21
N GLY A 313 1.32 1.27 2.46
CA GLY A 313 1.73 -0.11 2.31
C GLY A 313 3.24 -0.12 2.15
N GLY A 314 3.87 -1.25 2.36
CA GLY A 314 5.30 -1.36 2.23
C GLY A 314 5.68 -2.80 2.04
N VAL A 315 6.74 -3.02 1.30
CA VAL A 315 7.35 -4.33 1.18
C VAL A 315 8.86 -4.18 1.26
N GLU A 316 9.50 -5.09 1.99
CA GLU A 316 10.94 -5.31 1.91
C GLU A 316 11.27 -5.62 0.45
N PHE A 317 12.20 -4.88 -0.11
CA PHE A 317 12.50 -4.91 -1.54
C PHE A 317 13.97 -5.23 -1.74
N ASN A 318 14.30 -6.52 -1.78
CA ASN A 318 15.63 -7.02 -2.16
C ASN A 318 15.58 -7.65 -3.56
N PRO A 319 15.61 -6.84 -4.63
CA PRO A 319 15.31 -7.28 -5.98
C PRO A 319 16.35 -8.26 -6.53
N VAL A 320 17.58 -8.25 -6.03
CA VAL A 320 18.62 -9.17 -6.51
C VAL A 320 18.73 -10.38 -5.58
N GLY A 321 18.81 -10.17 -4.27
CA GLY A 321 18.97 -11.24 -3.30
C GLY A 321 17.80 -12.21 -3.33
N ASP A 322 16.56 -11.74 -3.23
CA ASP A 322 15.41 -12.66 -3.14
C ASP A 322 15.01 -13.24 -4.50
N MET A 323 15.15 -12.48 -5.59
CA MET A 323 14.84 -12.97 -6.94
C MET A 323 15.91 -13.95 -7.46
N MET A 324 17.18 -13.78 -7.09
CA MET A 324 18.31 -14.56 -7.65
C MET A 324 18.90 -15.60 -6.69
N ARG A 325 18.33 -15.78 -5.48
CA ARG A 325 18.92 -16.59 -4.39
C ARG A 325 19.13 -18.08 -4.69
N ALA A 326 18.63 -18.64 -5.80
CA ALA A 326 18.99 -20.00 -6.21
C ALA A 326 18.81 -20.23 -7.72
N ALA A 327 19.84 -20.77 -8.38
CA ALA A 327 19.67 -21.43 -9.66
C ALA A 327 18.84 -22.70 -9.45
N LYS A 328 17.54 -22.66 -9.79
CA LYS A 328 16.68 -23.85 -9.80
C LYS A 328 16.54 -24.40 -11.21
N ALA A 329 16.64 -25.72 -11.36
CA ALA A 329 16.45 -26.43 -12.63
C ALA A 329 15.07 -26.20 -13.29
N ARG A 330 14.10 -25.62 -12.56
CA ARG A 330 12.73 -25.37 -13.01
C ARG A 330 12.49 -23.97 -13.60
N ARG A 331 13.44 -23.04 -13.52
CA ARG A 331 13.31 -21.71 -14.17
C ARG A 331 13.73 -21.80 -15.64
N GLN A 332 12.98 -22.58 -16.42
CA GLN A 332 13.17 -22.70 -17.86
C GLN A 332 12.15 -21.82 -18.58
N ILE A 333 12.62 -20.89 -19.40
CA ILE A 333 11.77 -20.14 -20.33
C ILE A 333 11.47 -21.09 -21.49
N VAL A 334 10.19 -21.29 -21.80
CA VAL A 334 9.72 -22.27 -22.78
C VAL A 334 9.03 -21.58 -23.96
N ASN A 335 9.15 -22.14 -25.16
CA ASN A 335 8.48 -21.61 -26.33
C ASN A 335 7.08 -22.23 -26.46
N PRO A 336 5.98 -21.48 -26.21
CA PRO A 336 4.62 -22.02 -26.25
C PRO A 336 4.21 -22.49 -27.65
N ARG A 337 4.83 -21.91 -28.69
CA ARG A 337 4.58 -22.28 -30.09
C ARG A 337 5.28 -23.56 -30.51
N ARG A 338 6.23 -24.05 -29.71
CA ARG A 338 6.96 -25.31 -29.95
C ARG A 338 6.61 -26.38 -28.92
N GLY A 339 5.38 -26.35 -28.41
CA GLY A 339 4.92 -27.33 -27.42
C GLY A 339 5.67 -27.21 -26.08
N ASN A 340 6.00 -25.98 -25.66
CA ASN A 340 6.71 -25.67 -24.42
C ASN A 340 8.14 -26.25 -24.35
N GLN A 341 8.83 -26.37 -25.47
CA GLN A 341 10.27 -26.68 -25.47
C GLN A 341 11.08 -25.51 -24.89
N PRO A 342 12.12 -25.74 -24.06
CA PRO A 342 12.97 -24.67 -23.54
C PRO A 342 13.63 -23.86 -24.66
N PHE A 343 13.69 -22.53 -24.51
CA PHE A 343 14.51 -21.70 -25.38
C PHE A 343 15.99 -21.98 -25.12
N SER A 344 16.77 -22.13 -26.19
CA SER A 344 18.22 -22.12 -26.12
C SER A 344 18.75 -20.70 -25.87
N TRP A 345 20.00 -20.60 -25.38
CA TRP A 345 20.64 -19.31 -25.17
C TRP A 345 20.71 -18.46 -26.44
N ASN A 346 21.05 -19.07 -27.58
CA ASN A 346 21.13 -18.36 -28.85
C ASN A 346 19.77 -17.81 -29.29
N GLU A 347 18.69 -18.57 -29.06
CA GLU A 347 17.33 -18.10 -29.35
C GLU A 347 16.94 -16.94 -28.44
N ILE A 348 17.30 -16.96 -27.15
CA ILE A 348 17.06 -15.84 -26.22
C ILE A 348 17.78 -14.58 -26.69
N VAL A 349 19.07 -14.68 -27.00
CA VAL A 349 19.91 -13.52 -27.35
C VAL A 349 19.55 -12.94 -28.71
N SER A 350 19.09 -13.77 -29.66
CA SER A 350 18.70 -13.35 -31.01
C SER A 350 17.19 -13.14 -31.19
N ALA A 351 16.39 -13.31 -30.13
CA ALA A 351 14.94 -13.19 -30.20
C ALA A 351 14.52 -11.80 -30.70
N THR A 352 13.56 -11.80 -31.63
CA THR A 352 12.91 -10.57 -32.12
C THR A 352 11.39 -10.77 -32.16
N GLY A 353 10.65 -9.67 -32.35
CA GLY A 353 9.19 -9.71 -32.47
C GLY A 353 8.49 -10.40 -31.28
N GLU A 354 7.57 -11.31 -31.60
CA GLU A 354 6.77 -12.03 -30.60
C GLU A 354 7.59 -13.02 -29.76
N ASP A 355 8.67 -13.62 -30.28
CA ASP A 355 9.52 -14.52 -29.47
C ASP A 355 10.24 -13.74 -28.37
N ARG A 356 10.74 -12.53 -28.70
CA ARG A 356 11.34 -11.64 -27.70
C ARG A 356 10.32 -11.23 -26.65
N ARG A 357 9.10 -10.93 -27.08
CA ARG A 357 7.99 -10.59 -26.18
C ARG A 357 7.70 -11.74 -25.23
N ASP A 358 7.50 -12.95 -25.75
CA ASP A 358 7.21 -14.15 -24.95
C ASP A 358 8.32 -14.44 -23.93
N ILE A 359 9.59 -14.33 -24.34
CA ILE A 359 10.74 -14.52 -23.48
C ILE A 359 10.79 -13.47 -22.37
N VAL A 360 10.59 -12.19 -22.69
CA VAL A 360 10.58 -11.11 -21.68
C VAL A 360 9.43 -11.31 -20.70
N PHE A 361 8.23 -11.66 -21.19
CA PHE A 361 7.08 -11.90 -20.32
C PHE A 361 7.26 -13.12 -19.43
N GLN A 362 7.73 -14.24 -19.97
CA GLN A 362 8.02 -15.43 -19.17
C GLN A 362 9.14 -15.19 -18.19
N TYR A 363 10.22 -14.51 -18.59
CA TYR A 363 11.29 -14.13 -17.67
C TYR A 363 10.75 -13.26 -16.53
N ALA A 364 9.92 -12.25 -16.85
CA ALA A 364 9.25 -11.44 -15.84
C ALA A 364 8.36 -12.32 -14.93
N LEU A 365 7.53 -13.21 -15.48
CA LEU A 365 6.65 -14.08 -14.68
C LEU A 365 7.39 -15.11 -13.83
N GLU A 366 8.44 -15.74 -14.37
CA GLU A 366 9.27 -16.71 -13.65
C GLU A 366 10.14 -16.06 -12.57
N THR A 367 10.51 -14.79 -12.76
CA THR A 367 11.15 -13.99 -11.71
C THR A 367 10.15 -13.42 -10.70
N LEU A 368 8.87 -13.29 -11.10
CA LEU A 368 7.75 -12.97 -10.22
C LEU A 368 7.30 -14.18 -9.42
N ASN A 369 7.36 -15.41 -9.94
CA ASN A 369 6.99 -16.63 -9.24
C ASN A 369 8.01 -16.91 -8.12
N GLY A 370 7.50 -17.01 -6.89
CA GLY A 370 8.31 -17.41 -5.75
C GLY A 370 8.89 -18.80 -5.92
N ASN A 371 9.85 -19.11 -5.05
CA ASN A 371 10.52 -20.40 -5.06
C ASN A 371 9.62 -21.60 -4.64
N SER A 372 8.31 -21.40 -4.36
CA SER A 372 7.43 -22.37 -3.68
C SER A 372 6.87 -23.45 -4.57
N ALA A 373 6.43 -24.53 -3.93
CA ALA A 373 5.56 -25.53 -4.53
C ALA A 373 4.18 -24.96 -4.94
N SER A 374 3.83 -23.73 -4.54
CA SER A 374 2.49 -23.14 -4.71
C SER A 374 2.34 -22.20 -5.93
N ALA A 375 3.39 -21.96 -6.73
CA ALA A 375 3.35 -21.14 -7.95
C ALA A 375 2.78 -19.71 -7.74
N ASN A 376 2.83 -19.17 -6.51
CA ASN A 376 2.36 -17.82 -6.22
C ASN A 376 3.45 -16.78 -6.51
N PRO A 377 3.08 -15.55 -6.94
CA PRO A 377 4.04 -14.48 -7.14
C PRO A 377 4.70 -14.05 -5.81
N ALA A 378 6.03 -13.99 -5.75
CA ALA A 378 6.83 -13.58 -4.59
C ALA A 378 7.10 -12.08 -4.51
N LEU A 379 6.91 -11.32 -5.59
CA LEU A 379 7.12 -9.88 -5.54
C LEU A 379 5.86 -9.21 -5.00
N GLY A 380 5.97 -8.49 -3.87
CA GLY A 380 4.99 -7.52 -3.36
C GLY A 380 4.71 -6.33 -4.31
N LEU A 381 4.78 -6.56 -5.62
CA LEU A 381 4.21 -5.74 -6.68
C LEU A 381 2.68 -5.89 -6.76
N GLU A 382 2.08 -6.79 -5.98
CA GLU A 382 0.63 -6.84 -5.85
C GLU A 382 0.10 -5.45 -5.46
N ASN A 383 -0.89 -4.96 -6.21
CA ASN A 383 -1.65 -3.76 -5.84
C ASN A 383 -2.63 -4.03 -4.69
N ALA A 384 -2.57 -5.23 -4.09
CA ALA A 384 -3.24 -5.50 -2.83
C ALA A 384 -2.61 -4.61 -1.75
N VAL A 385 -3.46 -4.01 -0.91
CA VAL A 385 -3.05 -3.12 0.18
C VAL A 385 -2.42 -3.99 1.26
N LEU A 386 -1.14 -4.35 1.08
CA LEU A 386 -0.47 -5.40 1.87
C LEU A 386 0.28 -4.81 3.05
N GLY A 387 -0.51 -4.25 3.93
CA GLY A 387 -0.09 -3.37 4.98
C GLY A 387 -1.06 -2.21 4.93
N ILE A 388 -1.82 -2.01 5.99
CA ILE A 388 -2.91 -1.05 6.01
C ILE A 388 -2.70 -0.26 7.31
N VAL A 389 -2.73 1.07 7.24
CA VAL A 389 -3.37 1.80 8.36
C VAL A 389 -4.84 1.43 8.18
N ASP A 390 -5.25 0.25 8.66
CA ASP A 390 -6.58 -0.27 8.36
C ASP A 390 -7.58 0.80 8.79
N PRO A 391 -8.43 1.29 7.87
CA PRO A 391 -9.43 2.25 8.29
C PRO A 391 -10.27 1.48 9.30
N ASP A 392 -10.36 1.98 10.53
CA ASP A 392 -11.35 1.48 11.47
C ASP A 392 -12.71 2.00 10.98
N PHE A 393 -13.21 1.38 9.91
CA PHE A 393 -14.51 1.67 9.32
C PHE A 393 -15.65 1.42 10.32
N SER A 394 -15.39 0.65 11.39
CA SER A 394 -16.34 0.45 12.48
C SER A 394 -16.42 1.66 13.41
N ARG A 395 -15.41 2.53 13.42
CA ARG A 395 -15.33 3.75 14.26
C ARG A 395 -14.76 4.96 13.50
N PRO A 396 -15.37 5.39 12.37
CA PRO A 396 -15.00 6.67 11.80
C PRO A 396 -15.29 7.75 12.83
N GLY A 397 -14.29 8.55 13.19
CA GLY A 397 -14.34 9.49 14.30
C GLY A 397 -13.78 10.87 13.95
N ASP A 398 -13.88 11.77 14.93
CA ASP A 398 -13.68 13.21 14.72
C ASP A 398 -12.35 13.69 15.32
N ILE A 399 -11.58 12.76 15.89
CA ILE A 399 -10.27 13.02 16.50
C ILE A 399 -9.19 12.82 15.42
N PRO A 400 -8.56 13.90 14.91
CA PRO A 400 -7.54 13.83 13.86
C PRO A 400 -6.36 12.93 14.20
N GLU A 401 -6.00 12.83 15.47
CA GLU A 401 -4.88 12.07 16.00
C GLU A 401 -5.14 10.58 16.11
N ALA A 402 -6.37 10.11 15.97
CA ALA A 402 -6.69 8.69 16.15
C ALA A 402 -7.51 8.08 14.99
N SER A 403 -8.39 8.86 14.35
CA SER A 403 -9.38 8.30 13.43
C SER A 403 -8.81 8.09 12.01
N ASN A 404 -9.26 7.03 11.35
CA ASN A 404 -9.09 6.78 9.91
C ASN A 404 -10.28 5.92 9.44
N PRO A 405 -11.21 6.43 8.60
CA PRO A 405 -11.21 7.77 8.05
C PRO A 405 -11.60 8.86 9.06
N LEU A 406 -11.24 10.11 8.74
CA LEU A 406 -11.72 11.31 9.41
C LEU A 406 -12.95 11.87 8.69
N ARG A 407 -14.01 12.18 9.43
CA ARG A 407 -15.21 12.84 8.89
C ARG A 407 -14.99 14.34 8.81
N MET A 408 -15.07 14.91 7.62
CA MET A 408 -14.69 16.32 7.45
C MET A 408 -15.69 17.29 8.10
N LYS A 409 -16.97 16.96 8.21
CA LYS A 409 -17.99 17.81 8.84
C LYS A 409 -17.71 18.06 10.32
N ASP A 410 -17.13 17.08 11.01
CA ASP A 410 -16.96 17.10 12.46
C ASP A 410 -15.59 17.66 12.89
N VAL A 411 -14.61 17.71 11.97
CA VAL A 411 -13.24 18.15 12.26
C VAL A 411 -13.08 19.66 12.09
N GLN A 412 -12.67 20.37 13.14
CA GLN A 412 -12.34 21.81 13.04
C GLN A 412 -11.00 22.06 12.32
N PRO A 413 -10.83 23.22 11.66
CA PRO A 413 -9.54 23.64 11.11
C PRO A 413 -8.45 23.66 12.18
N GLN A 414 -7.34 22.97 11.94
CA GLN A 414 -6.24 22.82 12.89
C GLN A 414 -4.99 22.28 12.20
N THR A 415 -3.86 22.36 12.90
CA THR A 415 -2.62 21.67 12.54
C THR A 415 -2.28 20.69 13.64
N VAL A 416 -2.05 19.44 13.27
CA VAL A 416 -1.90 18.35 14.23
C VAL A 416 -0.86 17.35 13.74
N GLN A 417 -0.03 16.85 14.65
CA GLN A 417 0.85 15.73 14.36
C GLN A 417 0.06 14.43 14.48
N VAL A 418 -0.01 13.70 13.37
CA VAL A 418 -0.69 12.42 13.27
C VAL A 418 0.37 11.31 13.39
N ARG A 419 0.19 10.42 14.35
CA ARG A 419 0.96 9.19 14.47
C ARG A 419 0.02 8.02 14.21
N ARG A 420 0.34 7.19 13.21
CA ARG A 420 -0.49 6.04 12.83
C ARG A 420 0.33 4.79 12.83
N LEU A 421 -0.20 3.76 13.49
CA LEU A 421 0.31 2.41 13.33
C LEU A 421 0.04 1.96 11.90
N ALA A 422 1.11 1.64 11.21
CA ALA A 422 1.13 1.04 9.89
C ALA A 422 1.64 -0.37 10.05
N ARG A 423 0.87 -1.34 9.59
CA ARG A 423 1.36 -2.70 9.43
C ARG A 423 1.98 -2.78 8.04
N PHE A 424 3.16 -3.38 7.92
CA PHE A 424 3.73 -3.71 6.61
C PHE A 424 3.74 -5.22 6.45
N ALA A 425 3.83 -5.68 5.21
CA ALA A 425 4.07 -7.08 4.90
C ALA A 425 5.52 -7.23 4.41
N ARG A 426 6.13 -8.37 4.73
CA ARG A 426 7.41 -8.77 4.15
C ARG A 426 7.23 -9.98 3.26
N VAL A 427 8.17 -10.16 2.34
CA VAL A 427 8.32 -11.42 1.61
C VAL A 427 9.17 -12.33 2.49
N ALA A 428 8.55 -13.33 3.12
CA ALA A 428 9.28 -14.33 3.91
C ALA A 428 9.42 -15.61 3.08
N GLY A 429 10.48 -15.67 2.26
CA GLY A 429 10.67 -16.77 1.31
C GLY A 429 9.68 -16.66 0.15
N GLU A 430 8.51 -17.28 0.29
CA GLU A 430 7.54 -17.49 -0.80
C GLU A 430 6.12 -17.03 -0.44
N GLU A 431 5.97 -16.46 0.75
CA GLU A 431 4.71 -15.95 1.28
C GLU A 431 4.88 -14.49 1.67
N LEU A 432 3.82 -13.71 1.45
CA LEU A 432 3.66 -12.40 2.05
C LEU A 432 3.16 -12.62 3.47
N VAL A 433 4.03 -12.40 4.44
CA VAL A 433 3.69 -12.51 5.86
C VAL A 433 3.63 -11.10 6.40
N LEU A 434 2.58 -10.77 7.16
CA LEU A 434 2.59 -9.58 8.02
C LEU A 434 3.90 -9.58 8.79
N VAL A 435 4.60 -8.44 8.80
CA VAL A 435 6.02 -8.40 9.15
C VAL A 435 6.28 -9.09 10.49
N GLU A 436 5.42 -8.89 11.51
CA GLU A 436 5.57 -9.55 12.81
C GLU A 436 4.24 -9.90 13.54
N ASP A 437 4.39 -10.48 14.74
CA ASP A 437 3.33 -10.89 15.66
C ASP A 437 2.20 -9.85 15.72
N PRO A 438 0.94 -10.19 15.42
CA PRO A 438 -0.17 -9.23 15.43
C PRO A 438 -0.43 -8.59 16.80
N ARG A 439 0.24 -9.07 17.86
CA ARG A 439 0.26 -8.51 19.22
C ARG A 439 1.31 -7.40 19.42
N LEU A 440 2.19 -7.17 18.44
CA LEU A 440 3.24 -6.16 18.47
C LEU A 440 2.99 -5.11 17.38
N ASP A 441 3.36 -3.87 17.67
CA ASP A 441 3.26 -2.76 16.73
C ASP A 441 4.44 -2.80 15.73
N ASP A 442 4.13 -2.94 14.43
CA ASP A 442 5.15 -3.06 13.38
C ASP A 442 5.84 -1.70 13.12
N TYR A 443 5.07 -0.71 12.67
CA TYR A 443 5.59 0.61 12.27
C TYR A 443 4.65 1.74 12.69
N GLN A 444 5.21 2.91 12.93
CA GLN A 444 4.50 4.16 13.13
C GLN A 444 4.88 5.15 12.04
N ILE A 445 3.87 5.66 11.35
CA ILE A 445 4.03 6.77 10.42
C ILE A 445 3.75 8.06 11.16
N THR A 446 4.68 9.01 11.00
CA THR A 446 4.49 10.37 11.49
C THR A 446 4.18 11.30 10.32
N ALA A 447 3.02 11.95 10.40
CA ALA A 447 2.59 12.97 9.45
C ALA A 447 2.20 14.26 10.17
N LEU A 448 2.33 15.37 9.49
CA LEU A 448 1.71 16.64 9.86
C LEU A 448 0.45 16.81 9.02
N LEU A 449 -0.71 16.87 9.68
CA LEU A 449 -1.99 17.14 9.06
C LEU A 449 -2.37 18.60 9.32
N GLN A 450 -2.56 19.35 8.25
CA GLN A 450 -3.06 20.72 8.28
C GLN A 450 -4.43 20.75 7.62
N ILE A 451 -5.45 21.13 8.38
CA ILE A 451 -6.81 21.33 7.88
C ILE A 451 -7.10 22.82 8.01
N ALA A 452 -7.31 23.48 6.88
CA ALA A 452 -7.70 24.88 6.82
C ALA A 452 -9.06 25.00 6.13
N LYS A 453 -9.80 26.06 6.43
CA LYS A 453 -10.88 26.46 5.52
C LYS A 453 -10.26 26.91 4.21
N GLN A 454 -10.94 26.63 3.09
CA GLN A 454 -10.50 27.18 1.81
C GLN A 454 -10.69 28.70 1.75
N ARG A 455 -11.73 29.22 2.41
CA ARG A 455 -12.07 30.65 2.51
C ARG A 455 -12.44 31.02 3.94
#